data_AF-A0A2D4NKI3-F1
#
_entry.id   AF-A0A2D4NKI3-F1
#
_cell.length_a   1.000
_cell.length_b   1.000
_cell.length_c   1.000
_cell.angle_alpha   90.00
_cell.angle_beta   90.00
_cell.angle_gamma   90.00
#
_symmetry.space_group_name_H-M   'P 1'
#
loop_
_entity.id
_entity.type
_entity.pdbx_description
1 polymer ?
#
loop_
_entity_poly.entity_id
_entity_poly.type
_entity_poly.pdbx_seq_one_letter_code
_entity_poly.pdbx_strand_id
1 'polypeptide(L)'
;VHGDTPHGGTMSSTFARALSARRSAALLAAVGAASSLGAGFLFSRDSVGPSERTKRRLYPPSAEYPDLRKHNNCMASNLTPAIYARLCDKVTPAGWTLDQCIQTGVDNPGHPFIKTVGMVAGDEESYEVFAELFDPVIEERHNGYNPRTMKHPTDLEARKDHRLSKILENLRLQKRGTGGVDTAATGNIFDISNLDRLGKSEVELVQLVIDGVNYLIDCERRLERGQDIRIPAPVSQSRG
;
A
#
# COMPACT_ATOMS: atom_id res chain seq x y z
N VAL A 1 -29.18 -43.49 1.55
CA VAL A 1 -29.97 -43.04 2.72
C VAL A 1 -29.46 -41.64 3.06
N HIS A 2 -30.02 -40.64 2.38
CA HIS A 2 -30.80 -39.52 2.97
C HIS A 2 -29.92 -38.55 3.79
N GLY A 3 -29.86 -37.25 3.49
CA GLY A 3 -30.76 -36.46 2.64
C GLY A 3 -30.25 -35.05 2.34
N ASP A 4 -31.09 -34.39 1.56
CA ASP A 4 -30.95 -33.13 0.85
C ASP A 4 -30.88 -31.85 1.71
N THR A 5 -30.34 -30.83 1.03
CA THR A 5 -30.33 -29.34 1.11
C THR A 5 -31.60 -28.62 1.67
N PRO A 6 -31.76 -27.26 1.66
CA PRO A 6 -30.94 -26.12 1.15
C PRO A 6 -30.92 -24.84 2.05
N HIS A 7 -30.20 -23.80 1.63
CA HIS A 7 -30.55 -22.34 1.64
C HIS A 7 -29.27 -21.56 1.22
N GLY A 8 -29.17 -20.76 0.15
CA GLY A 8 -30.17 -20.05 -0.65
C GLY A 8 -30.33 -18.61 -0.13
N GLY A 9 -29.52 -17.67 -0.62
CA GLY A 9 -29.57 -16.26 -0.17
C GLY A 9 -28.73 -15.30 -1.02
N THR A 10 -29.12 -15.11 -2.27
CA THR A 10 -28.78 -13.95 -3.12
C THR A 10 -29.38 -12.68 -2.53
N MET A 11 -28.62 -11.57 -2.46
CA MET A 11 -29.23 -10.23 -2.43
C MET A 11 -28.53 -9.29 -3.43
N SER A 12 -29.25 -9.08 -4.53
CA SER A 12 -29.22 -7.91 -5.42
C SER A 12 -29.27 -6.62 -4.60
N SER A 13 -28.41 -5.63 -4.84
CA SER A 13 -28.60 -4.56 -5.84
C SER A 13 -29.98 -3.89 -5.74
N THR A 14 -30.00 -2.70 -5.11
CA THR A 14 -30.89 -1.53 -5.32
C THR A 14 -30.51 -0.54 -4.21
N PHE A 15 -30.00 0.65 -4.51
CA PHE A 15 -30.85 1.80 -4.80
C PHE A 15 -30.16 2.81 -5.72
N ALA A 16 -30.94 3.25 -6.70
CA ALA A 16 -30.60 4.20 -7.71
C ALA A 16 -30.67 5.66 -7.20
N ARG A 17 -29.73 6.47 -7.70
CA ARG A 17 -29.96 7.72 -8.44
C ARG A 17 -31.11 8.64 -7.97
N ALA A 18 -30.75 9.80 -7.43
CA ALA A 18 -31.57 11.01 -7.50
C ALA A 18 -30.70 12.26 -7.76
N LEU A 19 -30.60 12.61 -9.05
CA LEU A 19 -30.23 13.92 -9.57
C LEU A 19 -31.53 14.66 -9.91
N SER A 20 -31.81 15.77 -9.23
CA SER A 20 -32.67 16.90 -9.64
C SER A 20 -32.83 17.78 -8.39
N ALA A 21 -32.65 19.10 -8.38
CA ALA A 21 -32.90 20.07 -9.40
C ALA A 21 -31.97 21.28 -9.26
N ARG A 22 -31.47 21.77 -10.40
CA ARG A 22 -31.09 23.17 -10.56
C ARG A 22 -32.33 24.03 -10.41
N ARG A 23 -32.29 25.04 -9.53
CA ARG A 23 -33.04 26.28 -9.75
C ARG A 23 -32.15 27.47 -9.44
N SER A 24 -31.70 28.10 -10.52
CA SER A 24 -31.26 29.48 -10.53
C SER A 24 -32.42 30.38 -10.10
N ALA A 25 -32.16 31.32 -9.20
CA ALA A 25 -32.96 32.53 -9.05
C ALA A 25 -32.00 33.69 -8.84
N ALA A 26 -31.80 34.45 -9.91
CA ALA A 26 -31.12 35.72 -9.90
C ALA A 26 -32.10 36.83 -9.50
N LEU A 27 -31.60 37.72 -8.64
CA LEU A 27 -31.79 39.17 -8.62
C LEU A 27 -33.22 39.76 -8.54
N LEU A 28 -33.48 40.51 -7.47
CA LEU A 28 -34.16 41.81 -7.58
C LEU A 28 -33.66 42.77 -6.48
N ALA A 29 -33.08 43.89 -6.93
CA ALA A 29 -32.70 45.02 -6.10
C ALA A 29 -33.89 45.98 -5.97
N ALA A 30 -34.06 46.60 -4.79
CA ALA A 30 -34.81 47.84 -4.66
C ALA A 30 -34.15 48.71 -3.56
N VAL A 31 -33.68 49.87 -3.99
CA VAL A 31 -33.12 50.95 -3.17
C VAL A 31 -34.28 51.80 -2.64
N GLY A 32 -34.23 52.19 -1.36
CA GLY A 32 -35.14 53.18 -0.78
C GLY A 32 -34.65 53.63 0.61
N ALA A 33 -34.24 54.89 0.70
CA ALA A 33 -33.60 55.51 1.86
C ALA A 33 -34.59 55.88 2.99
N ALA A 34 -34.19 55.78 4.26
CA ALA A 34 -34.08 56.92 5.18
C ALA A 34 -33.92 56.52 6.67
N SER A 35 -32.90 57.13 7.30
CA SER A 35 -32.81 57.59 8.70
C SER A 35 -32.98 56.58 9.86
N SER A 36 -31.88 56.20 10.51
CA SER A 36 -31.51 56.69 11.86
C SER A 36 -30.28 55.94 12.40
N LEU A 37 -29.49 56.66 13.18
CA LEU A 37 -28.17 56.27 13.72
C LEU A 37 -28.23 55.03 14.63
N GLY A 38 -27.33 54.06 14.44
CA GLY A 38 -27.16 52.97 15.40
C GLY A 38 -26.16 51.89 14.97
N ALA A 39 -25.01 51.87 15.64
CA ALA A 39 -24.06 50.76 15.79
C ALA A 39 -23.46 50.10 14.53
N GLY A 40 -22.20 50.46 14.25
CA GLY A 40 -21.33 49.65 13.39
C GLY A 40 -21.03 48.30 14.07
N PHE A 41 -21.61 47.24 13.52
CA PHE A 41 -21.13 45.88 13.68
C PHE A 41 -20.79 45.38 12.27
N LEU A 42 -19.52 45.49 11.91
CA LEU A 42 -18.95 44.82 10.74
C LEU A 42 -19.23 43.32 10.89
N PHE A 43 -20.08 42.77 10.03
CA PHE A 43 -20.10 41.34 9.79
C PHE A 43 -18.77 40.97 9.14
N SER A 44 -17.78 40.57 9.94
CA SER A 44 -16.71 39.70 9.46
C SER A 44 -17.37 38.45 8.95
N ARG A 45 -17.47 38.38 7.62
CA ARG A 45 -17.87 37.19 6.90
C ARG A 45 -16.66 36.27 6.92
N ASP A 46 -16.48 35.55 8.03
CA ASP A 46 -15.52 34.45 8.05
C ASP A 46 -15.98 33.45 7.01
N SER A 47 -15.23 33.41 5.91
CA SER A 47 -15.30 32.37 4.90
C SER A 47 -14.86 31.07 5.56
N VAL A 48 -15.82 30.35 6.15
CA VAL A 48 -15.64 28.98 6.61
C VAL A 48 -15.47 28.11 5.37
N GLY A 49 -14.23 27.79 5.04
CA GLY A 49 -13.89 26.70 4.12
C GLY A 49 -14.41 25.36 4.67
N PRO A 50 -14.47 24.31 3.84
CA PRO A 50 -15.00 23.02 4.29
C PRO A 50 -14.17 22.51 5.46
N SER A 51 -14.79 22.44 6.64
CA SER A 51 -14.23 21.82 7.82
C SER A 51 -13.94 20.36 7.50
N GLU A 52 -12.67 19.98 7.50
CA GLU A 52 -12.26 18.61 7.75
C GLU A 52 -12.99 18.16 9.01
N ARG A 53 -13.79 17.10 8.89
CA ARG A 53 -14.31 16.39 10.05
C ARG A 53 -13.17 15.60 10.66
N THR A 54 -12.28 16.26 11.38
CA THR A 54 -11.35 15.59 12.28
C THR A 54 -12.21 14.89 13.32
N LYS A 55 -12.31 13.56 13.27
CA LYS A 55 -12.90 12.77 14.36
C LYS A 55 -12.03 13.07 15.60
N ARG A 56 -12.49 13.96 16.47
CA ARG A 56 -11.81 14.22 17.75
C ARG A 56 -11.79 12.91 18.54
N ARG A 57 -10.60 12.42 18.89
CA ARG A 57 -10.45 11.30 19.83
C ARG A 57 -11.16 11.65 21.15
N LEU A 58 -11.87 10.67 21.70
CA LEU A 58 -12.63 10.83 22.95
C LEU A 58 -11.73 10.74 24.19
N TYR A 59 -10.58 10.08 24.06
CA TYR A 59 -9.65 9.79 25.14
C TYR A 59 -8.24 10.32 24.83
N PRO A 60 -7.41 10.58 25.86
CA PRO A 60 -6.02 10.95 25.62
C PRO A 60 -5.27 9.80 24.92
N PRO A 61 -4.25 10.09 24.08
CA PRO A 61 -3.53 9.07 23.33
C PRO A 61 -2.92 7.96 24.20
N SER A 62 -2.52 8.28 25.43
CA SER A 62 -1.97 7.29 26.37
C SER A 62 -2.99 6.23 26.81
N ALA A 63 -4.29 6.54 26.80
CA ALA A 63 -5.34 5.59 27.16
C ALA A 63 -5.63 4.56 26.06
N GLU A 64 -5.29 4.89 24.81
CA GLU A 64 -5.47 4.01 23.65
C GLU A 64 -4.16 3.36 23.20
N TYR A 65 -3.06 3.57 23.94
CA TYR A 65 -1.79 2.94 23.64
C TYR A 65 -1.86 1.41 23.82
N PRO A 66 -1.43 0.60 22.82
CA PRO A 66 -1.56 -0.84 22.89
C PRO A 66 -0.64 -1.47 23.95
N ASP A 67 -1.12 -2.53 24.61
CA ASP A 67 -0.29 -3.35 25.50
C ASP A 67 0.57 -4.32 24.69
N LEU A 68 1.84 -3.98 24.51
CA LEU A 68 2.80 -4.73 23.69
C LEU A 68 3.84 -5.51 24.51
N ARG A 69 3.61 -5.71 25.81
CA ARG A 69 4.60 -6.33 26.72
C ARG A 69 4.98 -7.78 26.35
N LYS A 70 4.15 -8.47 25.58
CA LYS A 70 4.36 -9.87 25.16
C LYS A 70 4.61 -10.02 23.66
N HIS A 71 4.88 -8.92 22.97
CA HIS A 71 4.95 -8.88 21.51
C HIS A 71 6.40 -8.90 21.04
N ASN A 72 6.65 -9.72 20.02
CA ASN A 72 7.94 -9.83 19.34
C ASN A 72 7.77 -9.60 17.84
N ASN A 73 7.59 -8.32 17.48
CA ASN A 73 7.58 -7.84 16.10
C ASN A 73 8.29 -6.47 16.02
N CYS A 74 8.67 -6.04 14.82
CA CYS A 74 9.43 -4.81 14.61
C CYS A 74 8.62 -3.58 15.06
N MET A 75 7.33 -3.52 14.75
CA MET A 75 6.44 -2.44 15.19
C MET A 75 6.46 -2.29 16.71
N ALA A 76 6.28 -3.39 17.46
CA ALA A 76 6.30 -3.37 18.92
C ALA A 76 7.65 -2.98 19.52
N SER A 77 8.74 -3.22 18.81
CA SER A 77 10.09 -2.83 19.25
C SER A 77 10.36 -1.32 19.07
N ASN A 78 9.66 -0.68 18.14
CA ASN A 78 9.89 0.72 17.76
C ASN A 78 8.76 1.67 18.16
N LEU A 79 7.57 1.16 18.47
CA LEU A 79 6.47 1.98 18.96
C LEU A 79 6.77 2.46 20.38
N THR A 80 6.70 3.78 20.57
CA THR A 80 6.81 4.40 21.90
C THR A 80 5.57 5.24 22.19
N PRO A 81 5.22 5.47 23.48
CA PRO A 81 4.10 6.34 23.84
C PRO A 81 4.20 7.73 23.22
N ALA A 82 5.42 8.25 23.05
CA ALA A 82 5.66 9.55 22.45
C ALA A 82 5.37 9.55 20.93
N ILE A 83 5.80 8.52 20.20
CA ILE A 83 5.50 8.37 18.77
C ILE A 83 3.99 8.17 18.57
N TYR A 84 3.37 7.30 19.36
CA TYR A 84 1.93 7.06 19.27
C TYR A 84 1.15 8.36 19.48
N ALA A 85 1.44 9.11 20.55
CA ALA A 85 0.75 10.37 20.83
C ALA A 85 0.91 11.45 19.74
N ARG A 86 1.99 11.43 18.95
CA ARG A 86 2.19 12.36 17.83
C ARG A 86 1.48 11.94 16.54
N LEU A 87 1.25 10.64 16.36
CA LEU A 87 0.75 10.07 15.11
C LEU A 87 -0.72 9.61 15.19
N CYS A 88 -1.26 9.42 16.38
CA CYS A 88 -2.57 8.80 16.61
C CYS A 88 -3.77 9.61 16.07
N ASP A 89 -3.62 10.93 15.94
CA ASP A 89 -4.62 11.83 15.37
C ASP A 89 -4.40 12.13 13.87
N LYS A 90 -3.29 11.64 13.30
CA LYS A 90 -3.00 11.82 11.87
C LYS A 90 -3.78 10.81 11.04
N VAL A 91 -4.19 11.26 9.86
CA VAL A 91 -4.94 10.48 8.89
C VAL A 91 -4.39 10.78 7.50
N THR A 92 -4.31 9.78 6.64
CA THR A 92 -3.93 9.95 5.24
C THR A 92 -5.07 10.61 4.45
N PRO A 93 -4.82 11.13 3.23
CA PRO A 93 -5.88 11.68 2.38
C PRO A 93 -7.02 10.69 2.10
N ALA A 94 -6.72 9.39 2.05
CA ALA A 94 -7.71 8.33 1.83
C ALA A 94 -8.47 7.93 3.12
N GLY A 95 -8.13 8.51 4.27
CA GLY A 95 -8.79 8.22 5.54
C GLY A 95 -8.13 7.09 6.36
N TRP A 96 -6.91 6.67 6.03
CA TRP A 96 -6.19 5.61 6.74
C TRP A 96 -5.51 6.14 8.02
N THR A 97 -5.58 5.39 9.12
CA THR A 97 -5.09 5.81 10.44
C THR A 97 -3.92 4.96 10.95
N LEU A 98 -3.19 5.48 11.95
CA LEU A 98 -2.12 4.75 12.61
C LEU A 98 -2.59 3.42 13.22
N ASP A 99 -3.77 3.42 13.87
CA ASP A 99 -4.29 2.20 14.50
C ASP A 99 -4.52 1.11 13.46
N GLN A 100 -5.01 1.47 12.27
CA GLN A 100 -5.18 0.53 11.16
C GLN A 100 -3.83 0.01 10.65
N CYS A 101 -2.79 0.84 10.62
CA CYS A 101 -1.43 0.40 10.26
C CYS A 101 -0.91 -0.67 11.23
N ILE A 102 -1.07 -0.48 12.54
CA ILE A 102 -0.45 -1.33 13.56
C ILE A 102 -1.33 -2.49 14.01
N GLN A 103 -2.62 -2.50 13.67
CA GLN A 103 -3.60 -3.48 14.14
C GLN A 103 -3.10 -4.93 13.99
N THR A 104 -2.52 -5.26 12.84
CA THR A 104 -1.97 -6.59 12.61
C THR A 104 -0.86 -6.97 13.58
N GLY A 105 -0.03 -6.03 14.03
CA GLY A 105 1.03 -6.30 15.00
C GLY A 105 0.54 -6.29 16.44
N VAL A 106 -0.56 -5.60 16.74
CA VAL A 106 -1.22 -5.63 18.05
C VAL A 106 -1.93 -6.97 18.25
N ASP A 107 -2.67 -7.44 17.24
CA ASP A 107 -3.45 -8.68 17.33
C ASP A 107 -2.58 -9.94 17.26
N ASN A 108 -1.38 -9.83 16.69
CA ASN A 108 -0.46 -10.94 16.50
C ASN A 108 0.84 -10.69 17.28
N PRO A 109 0.97 -11.22 18.51
CA PRO A 109 2.17 -11.08 19.35
C PRO A 109 3.46 -11.61 18.71
N GLY A 110 3.38 -12.35 17.61
CA GLY A 110 4.51 -12.86 16.87
C GLY A 110 4.85 -14.30 17.23
N HIS A 111 6.01 -14.76 16.75
CA HIS A 111 6.49 -16.12 16.93
C HIS A 111 7.87 -16.09 17.60
N PRO A 112 8.20 -17.02 18.53
CA PRO A 112 9.48 -16.99 19.26
C PRO A 112 10.74 -16.99 18.38
N PHE A 113 10.65 -17.58 17.18
CA PHE A 113 11.80 -17.76 16.28
C PHE A 113 11.83 -16.81 15.08
N ILE A 114 10.72 -16.16 14.77
CA ILE A 114 10.59 -15.31 13.57
C ILE A 114 10.00 -13.97 13.98
N LYS A 115 10.79 -12.91 13.84
CA LYS A 115 10.36 -11.54 14.09
C LYS A 115 9.62 -11.01 12.86
N THR A 116 8.31 -10.82 12.99
CA THR A 116 7.49 -10.23 11.93
C THR A 116 7.57 -8.70 11.98
N VAL A 117 7.10 -8.03 10.93
CA VAL A 117 7.09 -6.56 10.87
C VAL A 117 6.05 -5.98 11.84
N GLY A 118 4.81 -6.46 11.80
CA GLY A 118 3.75 -6.03 12.71
C GLY A 118 3.04 -4.72 12.35
N MET A 119 3.22 -4.21 11.13
CA MET A 119 2.42 -3.11 10.61
C MET A 119 2.31 -3.15 9.08
N VAL A 120 1.29 -2.49 8.53
CA VAL A 120 1.00 -2.39 7.09
C VAL A 120 0.70 -0.95 6.70
N ALA A 121 0.98 -0.60 5.43
CA ALA A 121 0.52 0.63 4.82
C ALA A 121 -0.82 0.39 4.11
N GLY A 122 -1.79 1.29 4.28
CA GLY A 122 -3.08 1.21 3.58
C GLY A 122 -3.07 1.90 2.22
N ASP A 123 -2.17 2.87 2.06
CA ASP A 123 -1.98 3.70 0.88
C ASP A 123 -0.51 4.17 0.80
N GLU A 124 -0.16 4.90 -0.26
CA GLU A 124 1.20 5.39 -0.50
C GLU A 124 1.61 6.43 0.56
N GLU A 125 0.69 7.34 0.88
CA GLU A 125 0.90 8.45 1.81
C GLU A 125 1.13 7.97 3.25
N SER A 126 0.72 6.75 3.60
CA SER A 126 0.99 6.12 4.90
C SER A 126 2.48 6.15 5.26
N TYR A 127 3.37 5.93 4.28
CA TYR A 127 4.82 5.94 4.51
C TYR A 127 5.34 7.33 4.90
N GLU A 128 4.70 8.40 4.43
CA GLU A 128 5.10 9.77 4.74
C GLU A 128 4.42 10.28 6.02
N VAL A 129 3.10 10.10 6.14
CA VAL A 129 2.29 10.58 7.26
C VAL A 129 2.74 9.95 8.58
N PHE A 130 3.07 8.65 8.55
CA PHE A 130 3.49 7.86 9.70
C PHE A 130 5.00 7.50 9.65
N ALA A 131 5.81 8.25 8.89
CA ALA A 131 7.25 8.01 8.71
C ALA A 131 7.99 7.85 10.05
N GLU A 132 7.59 8.59 11.09
CA GLU A 132 8.21 8.53 12.41
C GLU A 132 8.13 7.13 13.08
N LEU A 133 7.17 6.29 12.67
CA LEU A 133 7.14 4.87 13.04
C LEU A 133 7.67 3.96 11.91
N PHE A 134 7.35 4.24 10.65
CA PHE A 134 7.80 3.40 9.53
C PHE A 134 9.33 3.39 9.38
N ASP A 135 10.00 4.53 9.52
CA ASP A 135 11.45 4.63 9.32
C ASP A 135 12.26 3.73 10.27
N PRO A 136 12.06 3.78 11.61
CA PRO A 136 12.79 2.88 12.50
C PRO A 136 12.41 1.40 12.30
N VAL A 137 11.16 1.10 11.91
CA VAL A 137 10.73 -0.27 11.57
C VAL A 137 11.41 -0.78 10.30
N ILE A 138 11.54 0.07 9.28
CA ILE A 138 12.27 -0.23 8.04
C ILE A 138 13.74 -0.46 8.37
N GLU A 139 14.36 0.42 9.14
CA GLU A 139 15.77 0.31 9.51
C GLU A 139 16.05 -1.00 10.25
N GLU A 140 15.20 -1.38 11.23
CA GLU A 140 15.33 -2.64 11.94
C GLU A 140 15.13 -3.84 11.00
N ARG A 141 14.10 -3.81 10.15
CA ARG A 141 13.76 -4.94 9.27
C ARG A 141 14.78 -5.15 8.16
N HIS A 142 15.42 -4.07 7.72
CA HIS A 142 16.36 -4.02 6.60
C HIS A 142 17.81 -3.81 7.04
N ASN A 143 18.17 -4.28 8.24
CA ASN A 143 19.55 -4.37 8.72
C ASN A 143 20.33 -3.04 8.69
N GLY A 144 19.69 -1.94 9.09
CA GLY A 144 20.30 -0.61 9.15
C GLY A 144 20.10 0.24 7.90
N TYR A 145 19.25 -0.18 6.96
CA TYR A 145 18.85 0.68 5.84
C TYR A 145 17.98 1.84 6.34
N ASN A 146 18.52 3.05 6.32
CA ASN A 146 17.81 4.24 6.80
C ASN A 146 17.15 4.98 5.62
N PRO A 147 15.81 5.01 5.52
CA PRO A 147 15.11 5.61 4.37
C PRO A 147 15.25 7.14 4.30
N ARG A 148 15.67 7.82 5.38
CA ARG A 148 15.87 9.28 5.38
C ARG A 148 17.22 9.71 4.82
N THR A 149 18.24 8.88 4.98
CA THR A 149 19.63 9.23 4.62
C THR A 149 20.15 8.40 3.44
N MET A 150 19.63 7.19 3.26
CA MET A 150 20.01 6.29 2.20
C MET A 150 18.96 6.35 1.09
N LYS A 151 19.44 6.44 -0.15
CA LYS A 151 18.59 6.27 -1.33
C LYS A 151 18.71 4.84 -1.78
N HIS A 152 17.57 4.22 -2.05
CA HIS A 152 17.55 2.88 -2.59
C HIS A 152 18.17 2.91 -3.99
N PRO A 153 19.29 2.21 -4.24
CA PRO A 153 19.79 2.07 -5.60
C PRO A 153 18.78 1.25 -6.38
N THR A 154 18.06 1.91 -7.28
CA THR A 154 17.23 1.22 -8.27
C THR A 154 18.07 1.04 -9.51
N ASP A 155 18.89 -0.01 -9.52
CA ASP A 155 19.60 -0.43 -10.72
C ASP A 155 18.94 -1.69 -11.26
N LEU A 156 18.31 -1.52 -12.41
CA LEU A 156 17.54 -2.55 -13.08
C LEU A 156 17.89 -2.42 -14.57
N GLU A 157 19.17 -2.62 -14.85
CA GLU A 157 19.79 -2.63 -16.19
C GLU A 157 19.42 -3.89 -16.99
N ALA A 158 18.55 -4.76 -16.48
CA ALA A 158 17.97 -5.87 -17.26
C ALA A 158 17.24 -5.38 -18.54
N ARG A 159 16.83 -4.10 -18.61
CA ARG A 159 16.26 -3.47 -19.81
C ARG A 159 17.22 -3.35 -20.99
N LYS A 160 18.53 -3.21 -20.74
CA LYS A 160 19.55 -3.01 -21.79
C LYS A 160 20.23 -4.31 -22.19
N ASP A 161 20.24 -5.31 -21.32
CA ASP A 161 20.79 -6.60 -21.70
C ASP A 161 19.84 -7.29 -22.70
N HIS A 162 20.24 -7.29 -23.97
CA HIS A 162 19.57 -7.96 -25.08
C HIS A 162 19.24 -9.44 -24.79
N ARG A 163 19.92 -10.07 -23.81
CA ARG A 163 19.70 -11.46 -23.40
C ARG A 163 18.51 -11.64 -22.46
N LEU A 164 18.00 -10.60 -21.79
CA LEU A 164 16.89 -10.72 -20.83
C LEU A 164 15.67 -11.42 -21.46
N SER A 165 15.27 -10.99 -22.65
CA SER A 165 14.12 -11.59 -23.36
C SER A 165 14.33 -13.09 -23.58
N LYS A 166 15.56 -13.51 -23.90
CA LYS A 166 15.87 -14.93 -24.13
C LYS A 166 15.99 -15.72 -22.83
N ILE A 167 16.50 -15.10 -21.77
CA ILE A 167 16.54 -15.69 -20.42
C ILE A 167 15.11 -15.97 -19.94
N LEU A 168 14.21 -15.00 -20.03
CA LEU A 168 12.80 -15.16 -19.64
C LEU A 168 12.10 -16.25 -20.47
N GLU A 169 12.32 -16.27 -21.80
CA GLU A 169 11.77 -17.30 -22.69
C GLU A 169 12.21 -18.70 -22.28
N ASN A 170 13.51 -18.89 -22.03
CA ASN A 170 14.08 -20.18 -21.66
C ASN A 170 13.61 -20.63 -20.27
N LEU A 171 13.43 -19.69 -19.33
CA LEU A 171 12.91 -19.96 -17.98
C LEU A 171 11.38 -20.11 -17.93
N ARG A 172 10.66 -19.93 -19.05
CA ARG A 172 9.19 -19.92 -19.12
C ARG A 172 8.56 -18.87 -18.19
N LEU A 173 9.19 -17.70 -18.13
CA LEU A 173 8.70 -16.54 -17.39
C LEU A 173 8.21 -15.44 -18.34
N GLN A 174 7.30 -14.61 -17.88
CA GLN A 174 6.85 -13.39 -18.55
C GLN A 174 7.12 -12.19 -17.66
N LYS A 175 7.44 -11.04 -18.28
CA LYS A 175 7.53 -9.75 -17.60
C LYS A 175 6.31 -8.88 -17.92
N ARG A 176 5.77 -8.21 -16.92
CA ARG A 176 4.70 -7.20 -17.03
C ARG A 176 5.12 -5.93 -16.29
N GLY A 177 4.51 -4.80 -16.62
CA GLY A 177 4.75 -3.57 -15.89
C GLY A 177 4.02 -3.55 -14.54
N THR A 178 4.34 -2.56 -13.71
CA THR A 178 3.88 -2.43 -12.31
C THR A 178 2.36 -2.34 -12.14
N GLY A 179 1.61 -2.00 -13.18
CA GLY A 179 0.14 -1.89 -13.15
C GLY A 179 -0.60 -2.93 -13.98
N GLY A 180 -0.03 -4.12 -14.22
CA GLY A 180 -0.70 -5.18 -14.98
C GLY A 180 -0.48 -5.11 -16.50
N VAL A 181 -1.35 -5.81 -17.25
CA VAL A 181 -1.12 -6.27 -18.64
C VAL A 181 -0.83 -5.14 -19.65
N ASP A 182 -1.14 -3.88 -19.35
CA ASP A 182 -0.90 -2.75 -20.28
C ASP A 182 -0.27 -1.50 -19.63
N THR A 183 0.33 -1.62 -18.45
CA THR A 183 0.90 -0.45 -17.75
C THR A 183 2.41 -0.36 -17.95
N ALA A 184 2.92 0.84 -18.26
CA ALA A 184 4.36 1.07 -18.36
C ALA A 184 5.06 0.71 -17.04
N ALA A 185 6.19 0.00 -17.12
CA ALA A 185 7.02 -0.27 -15.95
C ALA A 185 7.43 1.06 -15.32
N THR A 186 6.91 1.35 -14.13
CA THR A 186 7.27 2.54 -13.36
C THR A 186 8.44 2.16 -12.45
N GLY A 187 9.53 2.93 -12.47
CA GLY A 187 10.66 2.70 -11.57
C GLY A 187 11.42 1.38 -11.79
N ASN A 188 11.50 0.91 -13.04
CA ASN A 188 12.16 -0.35 -13.42
C ASN A 188 11.64 -1.64 -12.75
N ILE A 189 10.64 -1.57 -11.88
CA ILE A 189 10.03 -2.74 -11.25
C ILE A 189 9.26 -3.52 -12.32
N PHE A 190 9.47 -4.84 -12.34
CA PHE A 190 8.77 -5.76 -13.24
C PHE A 190 7.97 -6.78 -12.43
N ASP A 191 6.73 -7.02 -12.87
CA ASP A 191 5.96 -8.19 -12.46
C ASP A 191 6.49 -9.40 -13.27
N ILE A 192 7.13 -10.33 -12.56
CA ILE A 192 7.63 -11.59 -13.13
C ILE A 192 6.70 -12.72 -12.70
N SER A 193 6.14 -13.42 -13.68
CA SER A 193 5.26 -14.56 -13.43
C SER A 193 5.52 -15.70 -14.40
N ASN A 194 5.01 -16.89 -14.06
CA ASN A 194 5.02 -18.04 -14.96
C ASN A 194 4.26 -17.74 -16.26
N LEU A 195 4.85 -18.16 -17.38
CA LEU A 195 4.23 -18.12 -18.70
C LEU A 195 3.19 -19.25 -18.86
N ASP A 196 3.50 -20.43 -18.32
CA ASP A 196 2.65 -21.63 -18.41
C ASP A 196 1.46 -21.58 -17.45
N ARG A 197 0.28 -22.00 -17.92
CA ARG A 197 -0.95 -22.08 -17.10
C ARG A 197 -1.63 -23.45 -17.12
N LEU A 198 -1.24 -24.32 -18.05
CA LEU A 198 -1.77 -25.67 -18.24
C LEU A 198 -0.62 -26.63 -18.51
N GLY A 199 -0.79 -27.92 -18.18
CA GLY A 199 0.21 -28.97 -18.42
C GLY A 199 1.28 -29.12 -17.34
N LYS A 200 1.17 -28.36 -16.23
CA LYS A 200 1.99 -28.45 -15.02
C LYS A 200 1.09 -28.24 -13.80
N SER A 201 1.41 -28.90 -12.70
CA SER A 201 0.75 -28.65 -11.40
C SER A 201 1.10 -27.26 -10.86
N GLU A 202 0.30 -26.77 -9.93
CA GLU A 202 0.53 -25.49 -9.25
C GLU A 202 1.87 -25.48 -8.51
N VAL A 203 2.26 -26.61 -7.92
CA VAL A 203 3.56 -26.77 -7.26
C VAL A 203 4.71 -26.63 -8.25
N GLU A 204 4.63 -27.28 -9.40
CA GLU A 204 5.65 -27.16 -10.46
C GLU A 204 5.71 -25.75 -11.03
N LEU A 205 4.56 -25.07 -11.19
CA LEU A 205 4.51 -23.69 -11.65
C LEU A 205 5.12 -22.72 -10.64
N VAL A 206 4.85 -22.89 -9.34
CA VAL A 206 5.44 -22.07 -8.28
C VAL A 206 6.95 -22.31 -8.17
N GLN A 207 7.39 -23.57 -8.22
CA GLN A 207 8.83 -23.89 -8.18
C GLN A 207 9.56 -23.29 -9.38
N LEU A 208 8.96 -23.33 -10.58
CA LEU A 208 9.51 -22.70 -11.78
C LEU A 208 9.71 -21.18 -11.61
N VAL A 209 8.76 -20.50 -10.96
CA VAL A 209 8.89 -19.07 -10.64
C VAL A 209 10.00 -18.85 -9.61
N ILE A 210 10.07 -19.66 -8.56
CA ILE A 210 11.12 -19.57 -7.53
C ILE A 210 12.50 -19.70 -8.17
N ASP A 211 12.71 -20.74 -8.98
CA ASP A 211 14.00 -21.02 -9.62
C ASP A 211 14.37 -19.92 -10.61
N GLY A 212 13.39 -19.47 -11.41
CA GLY A 212 13.62 -18.42 -12.40
C GLY A 212 13.91 -17.05 -11.76
N VAL A 213 13.21 -16.67 -10.69
CA VAL A 213 13.47 -15.42 -9.95
C VAL A 213 14.83 -15.47 -9.26
N ASN A 214 15.20 -16.60 -8.65
CA ASN A 214 16.54 -16.77 -8.08
C ASN A 214 17.65 -16.62 -9.13
N TYR A 215 17.44 -17.16 -10.33
CA TYR A 215 18.38 -17.01 -11.45
C TYR A 215 18.52 -15.56 -11.91
N LEU A 216 17.41 -14.82 -12.01
CA LEU A 216 17.41 -13.41 -12.38
C LEU A 216 18.17 -12.57 -11.34
N ILE A 217 17.99 -12.86 -10.04
CA ILE A 217 18.74 -12.20 -8.95
C ILE A 217 20.24 -12.50 -9.05
N ASP A 218 20.64 -13.75 -9.36
CA ASP A 218 22.06 -14.08 -9.57
C ASP A 218 22.65 -13.33 -10.78
N CYS A 219 21.90 -13.24 -11.88
CA CYS A 219 22.30 -12.46 -13.05
C CYS A 219 22.52 -10.99 -12.70
N GLU A 220 21.58 -10.37 -11.98
CA GLU A 220 21.70 -8.96 -11.58
C GLU A 220 22.95 -8.73 -10.72
N ARG A 221 23.15 -9.55 -9.68
CA ARG A 221 24.33 -9.47 -8.80
C ARG A 221 25.65 -9.64 -9.53
N ARG A 222 25.68 -10.43 -10.61
CA ARG A 222 26.86 -10.57 -11.47
C ARG A 222 27.09 -9.29 -12.26
N LEU A 223 26.06 -8.76 -12.90
CA LEU A 223 26.14 -7.51 -13.66
C LEU A 223 26.58 -6.33 -12.78
N GLU A 224 26.06 -6.23 -11.54
CA GLU A 224 26.48 -5.22 -10.55
C GLU A 224 27.99 -5.26 -10.27
N ARG A 225 28.60 -6.45 -10.35
CA ARG A 225 30.04 -6.66 -10.15
C ARG A 225 30.85 -6.56 -11.45
N GLY A 226 30.23 -6.16 -12.55
CA GLY A 226 30.83 -6.15 -13.88
C GLY A 226 31.14 -7.56 -14.42
N GLN A 227 30.48 -8.59 -13.91
CA GLN A 227 30.64 -9.98 -14.35
C GLN A 227 29.63 -10.32 -15.44
N ASP A 228 30.03 -11.20 -16.36
CA ASP A 228 29.15 -11.65 -17.43
C ASP A 228 28.09 -12.66 -16.94
N ILE A 229 26.95 -12.67 -17.61
CA ILE A 229 25.81 -13.57 -17.36
C ILE A 229 25.62 -14.54 -18.52
N ARG A 230 25.00 -15.69 -18.24
CA ARG A 230 24.71 -16.70 -19.26
C ARG A 230 23.23 -16.74 -19.57
N ILE A 231 22.89 -17.24 -20.75
CA ILE A 231 21.51 -17.61 -21.05
C ILE A 231 21.32 -19.05 -20.54
N PRO A 232 20.34 -19.33 -19.66
CA PRO A 232 20.11 -20.67 -19.16
C PRO A 232 19.59 -21.57 -20.29
N ALA A 233 19.75 -22.88 -20.16
CA ALA A 233 19.12 -23.82 -21.09
C ALA A 233 17.58 -23.71 -21.00
N PRO A 234 16.83 -23.93 -22.10
CA PRO A 234 15.37 -23.94 -22.05
C PRO A 234 14.84 -25.00 -21.08
N VAL A 235 13.91 -24.61 -20.21
CA VAL A 235 13.20 -25.55 -19.32
C VAL A 235 12.43 -26.53 -20.20
N SER A 236 12.63 -27.83 -19.93
CA SER A 236 11.99 -28.91 -20.70
C SER A 236 10.47 -28.76 -20.68
N GLN A 237 9.86 -28.78 -21.87
CA GLN A 237 8.42 -28.91 -21.99
C GLN A 237 8.11 -30.40 -21.99
N SER A 238 7.39 -30.87 -20.97
CA SER A 238 6.76 -32.19 -21.01
C SER A 238 5.83 -32.22 -22.21
N ARG A 239 6.21 -32.99 -23.24
CA ARG A 239 5.29 -33.34 -24.32
C ARG A 239 4.27 -34.30 -23.73
N GLY A 240 3.08 -33.79 -23.44
CA GLY A 240 1.88 -34.62 -23.29
C GLY A 240 1.49 -35.22 -24.63
#